data_AF-A0A963H8K4-F1
#
_entry.id   AF-A0A963H8K4-F1
#
_cell.length_a   1.000
_cell.length_b   1.000
_cell.length_c   1.000
_cell.angle_alpha   90.00
_cell.angle_beta   90.00
_cell.angle_gamma   90.00
#
_symmetry.space_group_name_H-M   'P 1'
#
loop_
_entity.id
_entity.type
_entity.pdbx_description
1 polymer ?
#
loop_
_entity_poly.entity_id
_entity_poly.type
_entity_poly.pdbx_seq_one_letter_code
_entity_poly.pdbx_strand_id
1 'polypeptide(L)'
;EAIARHLRFGGKLIGICGGLQMLGRQLHDPLGIEGSRGSTAGLAWLDYETRLAAEKTLQNVSGELQLPGSAAVAGYRIHMGVTRGEGLSRPALLLGGQPDGALSADGQILATYCHGLFDSPPALNALLAWAGHRPVHDFDPRQRRQDDLDRLADAVERHLDLRQLAAWLPAKAIA
;
A
#
# COMPACT_ATOMS: atom_id res chain seq x y z
N GLU A 1 -7.80 20.36 5.80
CA GLU A 1 -8.36 21.29 4.80
C GLU A 1 -8.00 20.95 3.35
N ALA A 2 -6.71 20.80 3.01
CA ALA A 2 -6.26 20.53 1.63
C ALA A 2 -6.87 19.26 1.00
N ILE A 3 -6.92 18.14 1.74
CA ILE A 3 -7.46 16.88 1.22
C ILE A 3 -8.97 16.98 0.99
N ALA A 4 -9.72 17.60 1.91
CA ALA A 4 -11.15 17.84 1.74
C ALA A 4 -11.42 18.69 0.48
N ARG A 5 -10.59 19.71 0.22
CA ARG A 5 -10.66 20.51 -1.01
C ARG A 5 -10.39 19.65 -2.26
N HIS A 6 -9.37 18.79 -2.23
CA HIS A 6 -9.05 17.87 -3.33
C HIS A 6 -10.22 16.93 -3.65
N LEU A 7 -10.81 16.31 -2.63
CA LEU A 7 -11.97 15.43 -2.78
C LEU A 7 -13.20 16.19 -3.30
N ARG A 8 -13.46 17.40 -2.81
CA ARG A 8 -14.58 18.24 -3.29
C ARG A 8 -14.51 18.51 -4.80
N PHE A 9 -13.31 18.57 -5.37
CA PHE A 9 -13.12 18.79 -6.82
C PHE A 9 -12.98 17.49 -7.62
N GLY A 10 -13.45 16.35 -7.09
CA GLY A 10 -13.43 15.07 -7.80
C GLY A 10 -12.10 14.32 -7.70
N GLY A 11 -11.15 14.83 -6.91
CA GLY A 11 -9.84 14.20 -6.71
C GLY A 11 -9.97 12.78 -6.14
N LYS A 12 -8.96 11.95 -6.45
CA LYS A 12 -8.84 10.58 -5.92
C LYS A 12 -7.91 10.53 -4.72
N LEU A 13 -8.22 9.66 -3.76
CA LEU A 13 -7.41 9.44 -2.56
C LEU A 13 -7.23 7.95 -2.31
N ILE A 14 -5.99 7.54 -2.04
CA ILE A 14 -5.67 6.17 -1.64
C ILE A 14 -5.09 6.18 -0.23
N GLY A 15 -5.68 5.40 0.68
CA GLY A 15 -5.17 5.15 2.03
C GLY A 15 -4.62 3.74 2.15
N ILE A 16 -3.32 3.59 2.44
CA ILE A 16 -2.67 2.29 2.60
C ILE A 16 -2.24 2.11 4.06
N CYS A 17 -2.61 0.98 4.68
CA CYS A 17 -2.29 0.66 6.07
C CYS A 17 -2.68 1.80 7.03
N GLY A 18 -1.74 2.51 7.66
CA GLY A 18 -2.05 3.68 8.49
C GLY A 18 -2.95 4.71 7.79
N GLY A 19 -2.80 4.88 6.47
CA GLY A 19 -3.69 5.72 5.66
C GLY A 19 -5.14 5.23 5.65
N LEU A 20 -5.39 3.92 5.56
CA LEU A 20 -6.73 3.33 5.74
C LEU A 20 -7.23 3.65 7.15
N GLN A 21 -6.42 3.44 8.17
CA GLN A 21 -6.84 3.63 9.56
C GLN A 21 -7.27 5.07 9.85
N MET A 22 -6.51 6.03 9.31
CA MET A 22 -6.80 7.46 9.41
C MET A 22 -8.10 7.88 8.69
N LEU A 23 -8.55 7.15 7.67
CA LEU A 23 -9.76 7.49 6.92
C LEU A 23 -11.06 7.15 7.67
N GLY A 24 -10.98 6.28 8.68
CA GLY A 24 -12.10 5.90 9.54
C GLY A 24 -12.52 6.98 10.52
N ARG A 25 -13.53 6.67 11.34
CA ARG A 25 -14.04 7.54 12.41
C ARG A 25 -13.06 7.63 13.59
N GLN A 26 -12.47 6.50 14.00
CA GLN A 26 -11.54 6.43 15.13
C GLN A 26 -10.46 5.37 14.94
N LEU A 27 -9.29 5.63 15.52
CA LEU A 27 -8.20 4.68 15.73
C LEU A 27 -8.01 4.46 17.23
N HIS A 28 -8.19 3.22 17.68
CA HIS A 28 -8.03 2.81 19.07
C HIS A 28 -6.70 2.09 19.27
N ASP A 29 -5.84 2.63 20.13
CA ASP A 29 -4.62 1.98 20.62
C ASP A 29 -4.72 1.73 22.13
N PRO A 30 -5.48 0.70 22.56
CA PRO A 30 -5.66 0.42 23.98
C PRO A 30 -4.39 -0.10 24.66
N LEU A 31 -3.40 -0.55 23.88
CA LEU A 31 -2.16 -1.16 24.36
C LEU A 31 -0.97 -0.20 24.31
N GLY A 32 -1.08 0.92 23.60
CA GLY A 32 0.01 1.90 23.43
C GLY A 32 1.12 1.35 22.53
N ILE A 33 0.74 0.63 21.48
CA ILE A 33 1.67 -0.01 20.54
C ILE A 33 2.40 1.04 19.70
N GLU A 34 1.68 2.06 19.23
CA GLU A 34 2.21 3.10 18.32
C GLU A 34 2.26 4.48 18.98
N GLY A 35 1.85 4.60 20.25
CA GLY A 35 1.90 5.85 21.00
C GLY A 35 1.24 5.78 22.38
N SER A 36 0.63 6.90 22.79
CA SER A 36 -0.09 6.95 24.05
C SER A 36 -1.36 6.10 24.00
N ARG A 37 -1.59 5.31 25.05
CA ARG A 37 -2.81 4.51 25.18
C ARG A 37 -4.04 5.39 25.04
N GLY A 38 -4.99 5.00 24.21
CA GLY A 38 -6.21 5.76 24.04
C GLY A 38 -6.86 5.59 22.67
N SER A 39 -7.68 6.57 22.31
CA SER A 39 -8.35 6.63 21.01
C SER A 39 -8.08 8.00 20.39
N THR A 40 -7.83 8.01 19.10
CA THR A 40 -7.63 9.24 18.32
C THR A 40 -8.72 9.31 17.25
N ALA A 41 -9.27 10.50 17.06
CA ALA A 41 -10.22 10.75 15.97
C ALA A 41 -9.52 10.58 14.61
N GLY A 42 -10.17 9.86 13.71
CA GLY A 42 -9.76 9.81 12.30
C GLY A 42 -10.37 10.97 11.51
N LEU A 43 -10.23 10.90 10.19
CA LEU A 43 -10.77 11.87 9.23
C LEU A 43 -12.28 11.70 9.01
N ALA A 44 -12.85 10.55 9.42
CA ALA A 44 -14.27 10.23 9.31
C ALA A 44 -14.83 10.34 7.88
N TRP A 45 -14.03 9.99 6.87
CA TRP A 45 -14.50 9.93 5.47
C TRP A 45 -15.04 8.56 5.08
N LEU A 46 -14.71 7.52 5.85
CA LEU A 46 -15.27 6.18 5.70
C LEU A 46 -15.85 5.72 7.03
N ASP A 47 -17.01 5.05 6.99
CA ASP A 47 -17.74 4.62 8.17
C ASP A 47 -17.20 3.31 8.75
N TYR A 48 -15.99 3.35 9.28
CA TYR A 48 -15.40 2.27 10.05
C TYR A 48 -14.49 2.81 11.15
N GLU A 49 -14.11 1.94 12.05
CA GLU A 49 -13.12 2.22 13.09
C GLU A 49 -12.02 1.17 13.03
N THR A 50 -10.81 1.53 13.46
CA THR A 50 -9.69 0.60 13.58
C THR A 50 -9.27 0.46 15.02
N ARG A 51 -9.01 -0.77 15.46
CA ARG A 51 -8.35 -1.06 16.73
C ARG A 51 -7.00 -1.72 16.48
N LEU A 52 -5.92 -1.21 17.07
CA LEU A 52 -4.63 -1.88 17.09
C LEU A 52 -4.73 -3.10 18.03
N ALA A 53 -4.44 -4.27 17.49
CA ALA A 53 -4.37 -5.55 18.19
C ALA A 53 -2.91 -5.87 18.56
N ALA A 54 -2.69 -6.78 19.52
CA ALA A 54 -1.34 -7.17 19.94
C ALA A 54 -0.58 -7.96 18.85
N GLU A 55 -1.30 -8.70 18.01
CA GLU A 55 -0.71 -9.54 16.98
C GLU A 55 -0.52 -8.76 15.68
N LYS A 56 0.67 -8.92 15.09
CA LYS A 56 1.01 -8.33 13.81
C LYS A 56 0.67 -9.31 12.70
N THR A 57 -0.14 -8.87 11.75
CA THR A 57 -0.35 -9.58 10.49
C THR A 57 0.89 -9.37 9.60
N LEU A 58 1.50 -10.45 9.12
CA LEU A 58 2.53 -10.44 8.08
C LEU A 58 2.18 -11.51 7.05
N GLN A 59 1.81 -11.10 5.85
CA GLN A 59 1.35 -12.04 4.83
C GLN A 59 1.56 -11.51 3.42
N ASN A 60 2.11 -12.33 2.53
CA ASN A 60 2.05 -12.07 1.08
C ASN A 60 0.64 -12.40 0.56
N VAL A 61 0.10 -11.50 -0.26
CA VAL A 61 -1.27 -11.59 -0.75
C VAL A 61 -1.32 -11.35 -2.25
N SER A 62 -2.27 -11.98 -2.91
CA SER A 62 -2.61 -11.72 -4.31
C SER A 62 -4.12 -11.77 -4.47
N GLY A 63 -4.62 -11.15 -5.54
CA GLY A 63 -6.04 -11.06 -5.80
C GLY A 63 -6.36 -10.06 -6.89
N GLU A 64 -7.49 -9.37 -6.73
CA GLU A 64 -8.04 -8.48 -7.75
C GLU A 64 -8.50 -7.15 -7.14
N LEU A 65 -8.24 -6.05 -7.85
CA LEU A 65 -8.83 -4.74 -7.57
C LEU A 65 -10.32 -4.75 -7.88
N GLN A 66 -11.14 -4.19 -6.99
CA GLN A 66 -12.57 -3.95 -7.24
C GLN A 66 -12.79 -2.62 -7.98
N LEU A 67 -12.06 -2.44 -9.08
CA LEU A 67 -12.20 -1.36 -10.05
C LEU A 67 -12.57 -1.97 -11.42
N PRO A 68 -13.07 -1.18 -12.38
CA PRO A 68 -13.36 -1.69 -13.72
C PRO A 68 -12.18 -2.47 -14.31
N GLY A 69 -12.46 -3.70 -14.77
CA GLY A 69 -11.46 -4.61 -15.34
C GLY A 69 -10.84 -5.61 -14.37
N SER A 70 -11.15 -5.55 -13.08
CA SER A 70 -10.71 -6.53 -12.07
C SER A 70 -9.22 -6.84 -12.12
N ALA A 71 -8.39 -5.79 -12.22
CA ALA A 71 -6.97 -5.97 -12.48
C ALA A 71 -6.28 -6.75 -11.36
N ALA A 72 -5.45 -7.70 -11.76
CA ALA A 72 -4.68 -8.52 -10.84
C ALA A 72 -3.72 -7.65 -10.00
N VAL A 73 -3.63 -7.97 -8.72
CA VAL A 73 -2.76 -7.30 -7.75
C VAL A 73 -1.97 -8.36 -6.96
N ALA A 74 -0.73 -8.02 -6.64
CA ALA A 74 0.14 -8.82 -5.77
C ALA A 74 0.88 -7.88 -4.83
N GLY A 75 0.95 -8.25 -3.56
CA GLY A 75 1.43 -7.39 -2.51
C GLY A 75 1.61 -8.10 -1.19
N TYR A 76 1.58 -7.34 -0.10
CA TYR A 76 1.70 -7.88 1.26
C TYR A 76 0.92 -7.04 2.27
N ARG A 77 0.54 -7.67 3.38
CA ARG A 77 -0.07 -7.02 4.54
C ARG A 77 0.94 -7.04 5.68
N ILE A 78 1.16 -5.87 6.29
CA ILE A 78 2.00 -5.70 7.48
C ILE A 78 1.37 -4.71 8.45
N HIS A 79 0.44 -5.16 9.28
CA HIS A 79 -0.30 -4.27 10.17
C HIS A 79 -0.73 -4.96 11.46
N MET A 80 -0.99 -4.15 12.48
CA MET A 80 -1.61 -4.57 13.74
C MET A 80 -3.07 -4.11 13.85
N GLY A 81 -3.53 -3.28 12.90
CA GLY A 81 -4.90 -2.77 12.89
C GLY A 81 -5.92 -3.82 12.48
N VAL A 82 -7.03 -3.87 13.20
CA VAL A 82 -8.24 -4.61 12.85
C VAL A 82 -9.34 -3.58 12.62
N THR A 83 -9.78 -3.45 11.37
CA THR A 83 -10.78 -2.45 10.95
C THR A 83 -12.15 -3.10 10.82
N ARG A 84 -13.20 -2.44 11.34
CA ARG A 84 -14.58 -2.93 11.30
C ARG A 84 -15.56 -1.77 11.11
N GLY A 85 -16.65 -2.00 10.37
CA GLY A 85 -17.74 -1.04 10.18
C GLY A 85 -18.41 -1.17 8.81
N GLU A 86 -19.54 -0.48 8.63
CA GLU A 86 -20.36 -0.50 7.42
C GLU A 86 -19.62 0.02 6.19
N GLY A 87 -18.64 0.92 6.38
CA GLY A 87 -17.77 1.44 5.33
C GLY A 87 -16.91 0.38 4.63
N LEU A 88 -16.81 -0.85 5.18
CA LEU A 88 -16.13 -1.99 4.56
C LEU A 88 -17.05 -2.84 3.66
N SER A 89 -18.34 -2.52 3.57
CA SER A 89 -19.32 -3.27 2.75
C SER A 89 -18.99 -3.27 1.25
N ARG A 90 -18.22 -2.27 0.79
CA ARG A 90 -17.69 -2.16 -0.57
C ARG A 90 -16.18 -2.32 -0.54
N PRO A 91 -15.64 -3.55 -0.62
CA PRO A 91 -14.20 -3.76 -0.53
C PRO A 91 -13.48 -3.14 -1.73
N ALA A 92 -12.25 -2.69 -1.52
CA ALA A 92 -11.40 -2.18 -2.60
C ALA A 92 -10.68 -3.31 -3.34
N LEU A 93 -10.46 -4.44 -2.67
CA LEU A 93 -9.81 -5.62 -3.22
C LEU A 93 -10.53 -6.91 -2.78
N LEU A 94 -10.38 -7.95 -3.60
CA LEU A 94 -10.60 -9.33 -3.19
C LEU A 94 -9.25 -10.06 -3.18
N LEU A 95 -8.70 -10.28 -1.99
CA LEU A 95 -7.40 -10.93 -1.77
C LEU A 95 -7.62 -12.39 -1.38
N GLY A 96 -7.17 -13.33 -2.22
CA GLY A 96 -7.46 -14.75 -2.02
C GLY A 96 -8.97 -15.05 -1.90
N GLY A 97 -9.80 -14.27 -2.59
CA GLY A 97 -11.27 -14.35 -2.51
C GLY A 97 -11.89 -13.69 -1.25
N GLN A 98 -11.10 -13.09 -0.37
CA GLN A 98 -11.57 -12.39 0.82
C GLN A 98 -11.59 -10.87 0.62
N PRO A 99 -12.61 -10.16 1.13
CA PRO A 99 -12.66 -8.70 1.04
C PRO A 99 -11.51 -8.04 1.81
N ASP A 100 -10.88 -7.04 1.19
CA ASP A 100 -9.90 -6.17 1.83
C ASP A 100 -10.18 -4.70 1.51
N GLY A 101 -10.08 -3.88 2.55
CA GLY A 101 -10.19 -2.44 2.41
C GLY A 101 -11.61 -1.92 2.14
N ALA A 102 -11.69 -0.74 1.56
CA ALA A 102 -12.95 -0.05 1.27
C ALA A 102 -12.83 0.86 0.03
N LEU A 103 -13.91 0.93 -0.74
CA LEU A 103 -14.11 1.88 -1.81
C LEU A 103 -15.32 2.76 -1.46
N SER A 104 -15.14 4.08 -1.41
CA SER A 104 -16.20 5.01 -1.05
C SER A 104 -17.38 4.96 -2.03
N ALA A 105 -18.55 5.44 -1.58
CA ALA A 105 -19.79 5.36 -2.34
C ALA A 105 -19.68 6.03 -3.73
N ASP A 106 -19.04 7.21 -3.74
CA ASP A 106 -18.72 8.04 -4.91
C ASP A 106 -17.49 7.56 -5.70
N GLY A 107 -16.82 6.50 -5.25
CA GLY A 107 -15.62 5.95 -5.87
C GLY A 107 -14.43 6.92 -5.88
N GLN A 108 -14.33 7.89 -4.96
CA GLN A 108 -13.20 8.80 -4.85
C GLN A 108 -12.09 8.32 -3.91
N ILE A 109 -12.44 7.51 -2.91
CA ILE A 109 -11.53 7.06 -1.86
C ILE A 109 -11.40 5.54 -1.95
N LEU A 110 -10.16 5.07 -2.06
CA LEU A 110 -9.78 3.66 -1.98
C LEU A 110 -8.91 3.48 -0.73
N ALA A 111 -9.25 2.54 0.13
CA ALA A 111 -8.48 2.21 1.32
C ALA A 111 -8.13 0.72 1.30
N THR A 112 -6.92 0.32 1.70
CA THR A 112 -6.53 -1.09 1.81
C THR A 112 -5.38 -1.31 2.80
N TYR A 113 -5.26 -2.53 3.33
CA TYR A 113 -4.05 -2.96 4.05
C TYR A 113 -2.96 -3.52 3.13
N CYS A 114 -3.27 -3.72 1.85
CA CYS A 114 -2.35 -4.25 0.84
C CYS A 114 -1.31 -3.21 0.42
N HIS A 115 -0.06 -3.45 0.81
CA HIS A 115 1.11 -2.77 0.26
C HIS A 115 1.53 -3.42 -1.07
N GLY A 116 2.25 -2.67 -1.91
CA GLY A 116 2.62 -3.13 -3.26
C GLY A 116 1.49 -2.94 -4.28
N LEU A 117 0.44 -2.18 -3.92
CA LEU A 117 -0.72 -1.88 -4.77
C LEU A 117 -0.34 -1.35 -6.18
N PHE A 118 0.80 -0.67 -6.29
CA PHE A 118 1.31 -0.09 -7.53
C PHE A 118 2.39 -0.93 -8.24
N ASP A 119 2.77 -2.08 -7.67
CA ASP A 119 3.95 -2.85 -8.11
C ASP A 119 3.64 -3.82 -9.25
N SER A 120 2.37 -3.99 -9.63
CA SER A 120 1.98 -4.78 -10.78
C SER A 120 1.45 -3.86 -11.89
N PRO A 121 1.93 -3.97 -13.14
CA PRO A 121 1.47 -3.13 -14.24
C PRO A 121 -0.06 -3.11 -14.42
N PRO A 122 -0.79 -4.25 -14.33
CA PRO A 122 -2.25 -4.24 -14.44
C PRO A 122 -2.91 -3.39 -13.36
N ALA A 123 -2.54 -3.56 -12.09
CA ALA A 123 -3.09 -2.77 -10.98
C ALA A 123 -2.75 -1.28 -11.12
N LEU A 124 -1.49 -0.96 -11.45
CA LEU A 124 -1.05 0.42 -11.66
C LEU A 124 -1.87 1.09 -12.76
N ASN A 125 -2.04 0.43 -13.90
CA ASN A 125 -2.83 0.96 -15.02
C ASN A 125 -4.30 1.17 -14.64
N ALA A 126 -4.89 0.24 -13.90
CA ALA A 126 -6.27 0.38 -13.40
C ALA A 126 -6.43 1.55 -12.42
N LEU A 127 -5.45 1.75 -11.52
CA LEU A 127 -5.46 2.85 -10.55
C LEU A 127 -5.25 4.21 -11.22
N LEU A 128 -4.35 4.28 -12.22
CA LEU A 128 -4.16 5.49 -13.03
C LEU A 128 -5.44 5.81 -13.82
N ALA A 129 -6.05 4.80 -14.45
CA ALA A 129 -7.31 4.99 -15.18
C ALA A 129 -8.44 5.46 -14.26
N TRP A 130 -8.53 4.90 -13.05
CA TRP A 130 -9.45 5.34 -12.01
C TRP A 130 -9.16 6.78 -11.55
N ALA A 131 -7.90 7.19 -11.53
CA ALA A 131 -7.48 8.56 -11.27
C ALA A 131 -7.68 9.53 -12.47
N GLY A 132 -8.26 9.05 -13.58
CA GLY A 132 -8.54 9.84 -14.78
C GLY A 132 -7.36 9.93 -15.75
N HIS A 133 -6.31 9.14 -15.56
CA HIS A 133 -5.16 9.09 -16.45
C HIS A 133 -5.08 7.77 -17.20
N ARG A 134 -5.04 7.82 -18.53
CA ARG A 134 -4.76 6.63 -19.35
C ARG A 134 -3.26 6.59 -19.67
N PRO A 135 -2.52 5.58 -19.20
CA PRO A 135 -1.12 5.42 -19.55
C PRO A 135 -0.97 5.28 -21.06
N VAL A 136 0.04 5.95 -21.61
CA VAL A 136 0.39 5.90 -23.06
C VAL A 136 1.62 5.04 -23.32
N HIS A 137 2.32 4.63 -22.26
CA HIS A 137 3.50 3.78 -22.32
C HIS A 137 3.35 2.63 -21.34
N ASP A 138 3.87 1.48 -21.72
CA ASP A 138 4.02 0.35 -20.81
C ASP A 138 5.12 0.69 -19.80
N PHE A 139 4.81 0.54 -18.52
CA PHE A 139 5.73 0.75 -17.43
C PHE A 139 5.66 -0.45 -16.48
N ASP A 140 6.80 -1.09 -16.27
CA ASP A 140 6.96 -2.13 -15.28
C ASP A 140 7.82 -1.60 -14.10
N PRO A 141 7.20 -1.32 -12.94
CA PRO A 141 7.92 -0.87 -11.75
C PRO A 141 9.00 -1.85 -11.28
N ARG A 142 8.81 -3.16 -11.50
CA ARG A 142 9.77 -4.20 -11.08
C ARG A 142 10.97 -4.20 -12.00
N GLN A 143 10.74 -4.12 -13.31
CA GLN A 143 11.83 -3.99 -14.28
C GLN A 143 12.63 -2.71 -14.01
N ARG A 144 11.93 -1.57 -13.82
CA ARG A 144 12.60 -0.30 -13.51
C ARG A 144 13.45 -0.37 -12.23
N ARG A 145 12.93 -1.04 -11.19
CA ARG A 145 13.69 -1.25 -9.95
C ARG A 145 14.93 -2.10 -10.19
N GLN A 146 14.82 -3.14 -11.01
CA GLN A 146 15.97 -3.98 -11.39
C GLN A 146 17.02 -3.15 -12.15
N ASP A 147 16.60 -2.37 -13.15
CA ASP A 147 17.51 -1.51 -13.92
C ASP A 147 18.25 -0.50 -13.02
N ASP A 148 17.56 0.07 -12.02
CA ASP A 148 18.17 0.99 -11.07
C ASP A 148 19.14 0.30 -10.09
N LEU A 149 18.88 -0.96 -9.72
CA LEU A 149 19.81 -1.78 -8.92
C LEU A 149 21.06 -2.16 -9.72
N ASP A 150 20.88 -2.57 -10.98
CA ASP A 150 21.99 -2.90 -11.88
C ASP A 150 22.86 -1.66 -12.12
N ARG A 151 22.23 -0.49 -12.32
CA ARG A 151 22.95 0.78 -12.44
C ARG A 151 23.76 1.13 -11.18
N LEU A 152 23.24 0.82 -10.00
CA LEU A 152 23.97 1.01 -8.74
C LEU A 152 25.14 0.02 -8.63
N ALA A 153 24.93 -1.24 -9.00
CA ALA A 153 25.98 -2.25 -9.03
C ALA A 153 27.11 -1.84 -9.98
N ASP A 154 26.79 -1.41 -11.21
CA ASP A 154 27.76 -0.90 -12.19
C ASP A 154 28.55 0.31 -11.67
N ALA A 155 27.92 1.20 -10.90
CA ALA A 155 28.59 2.34 -10.30
C ALA A 155 29.57 1.89 -9.19
N VAL A 156 29.15 0.93 -8.36
CA VAL A 156 29.99 0.33 -7.33
C VAL A 156 31.19 -0.38 -7.95
N GLU A 157 30.99 -1.23 -8.95
CA GLU A 157 32.06 -1.95 -9.65
C GLU A 157 33.08 -1.03 -10.33
N ARG A 158 32.62 0.08 -10.91
CA ARG A 158 33.49 1.04 -11.59
C ARG A 158 34.34 1.89 -10.64
N HIS A 159 33.86 2.13 -9.43
CA HIS A 159 34.47 3.09 -8.52
C HIS A 159 35.06 2.47 -7.24
N LEU A 160 34.85 1.18 -6.99
CA LEU A 160 35.40 0.46 -5.85
C LEU A 160 36.16 -0.78 -6.28
N ASP A 161 37.33 -1.03 -5.67
CA ASP A 161 38.05 -2.29 -5.85
C ASP A 161 37.35 -3.40 -5.05
N LEU A 162 36.44 -4.10 -5.72
CA LEU A 162 35.67 -5.17 -5.10
C LEU A 162 36.54 -6.35 -4.65
N ARG A 163 37.71 -6.57 -5.27
CA ARG A 163 38.63 -7.65 -4.84
C ARG A 163 39.29 -7.29 -3.52
N GLN A 164 39.71 -6.02 -3.39
CA GLN A 164 40.25 -5.53 -2.14
C GLN A 164 39.19 -5.53 -1.04
N LEU A 165 37.96 -5.09 -1.32
CA LEU A 165 36.86 -5.15 -0.34
C LEU A 165 36.50 -6.59 0.06
N ALA A 166 36.48 -7.52 -0.89
CA ALA A 166 36.19 -8.94 -0.64
C ALA A 166 37.16 -9.56 0.37
N ALA A 167 38.43 -9.13 0.40
CA ALA A 167 39.41 -9.62 1.36
C ALA A 167 39.09 -9.22 2.82
N TRP A 168 38.22 -8.22 3.05
CA TRP A 168 37.83 -7.71 4.36
C TRP A 168 36.41 -8.13 4.75
N LEU A 169 35.63 -8.65 3.81
CA LEU A 169 34.28 -9.15 4.07
C LEU A 169 34.32 -10.60 4.56
N PRO A 170 33.55 -10.96 5.60
CA PRO A 170 33.48 -12.35 6.06
C PRO A 170 32.97 -13.24 4.92
N ALA A 171 33.65 -14.37 4.70
CA ALA A 171 33.52 -15.27 3.53
C ALA A 171 32.10 -15.81 3.20
N LYS A 172 31.08 -15.51 4.03
CA LYS A 172 29.67 -15.83 3.75
C LYS A 172 28.93 -14.79 2.91
N ALA A 173 29.59 -13.70 2.50
CA ALA A 173 28.97 -12.61 1.75
C ALA A 173 29.10 -12.72 0.22
N ILE A 174 29.75 -13.77 -0.31
CA ILE A 174 30.11 -13.87 -1.74
C ILE A 174 29.86 -15.30 -2.29
N ALA A 175 28.73 -15.91 -1.92
CA ALA A 175 28.25 -17.15 -2.51
C ALA A 175 26.82 -16.98 -3.01
#